data_AF-J2VFU1-F1
#
_entry.id   AF-J2VFU1-F1
#
_cell.length_a   1.000
_cell.length_b   1.000
_cell.length_c   1.000
_cell.angle_alpha   90.00
_cell.angle_beta   90.00
_cell.angle_gamma   90.00
#
_symmetry.space_group_name_H-M   'P 1'
#
loop_
_entity.id
_entity.type
_entity.pdbx_description
1 polymer ?
#
loop_
_entity_poly.entity_id
_entity_poly.type
_entity_poly.pdbx_seq_one_letter_code
_entity_poly.pdbx_strand_id
1 'polypeptide(L)'
;MNMTSTDLDKLVAEEKKLVAIEYQNEVWADGTLEGIEPEIMAEAAFATALVELIRDNGEVSALALIEALRERIAAGEFSTNRILQ
;
A
#
# COMPACT_ATOMS: atom_id res chain seq x y z
N MET A 1 14.79 24.94 -15.59
CA MET A 1 13.54 24.16 -15.60
C MET A 1 12.63 24.74 -14.53
N ASN A 2 11.48 25.31 -14.91
CA ASN A 2 10.51 25.79 -13.93
C ASN A 2 9.58 24.62 -13.57
N MET A 3 9.79 24.06 -12.38
CA MET A 3 8.90 23.07 -11.79
C MET A 3 7.51 23.70 -11.59
N THR A 4 6.45 23.07 -12.09
CA THR A 4 5.09 23.60 -11.88
C THR A 4 4.58 23.23 -10.47
N SER A 5 3.58 23.95 -9.97
CA SER A 5 2.95 23.61 -8.68
C SER A 5 2.44 22.16 -8.65
N THR A 6 1.89 21.68 -9.77
CA THR A 6 1.41 20.30 -9.91
C THR A 6 2.53 19.26 -9.84
N ASP A 7 3.72 19.58 -10.38
CA ASP A 7 4.88 18.68 -10.28
C ASP A 7 5.41 18.62 -8.85
N LEU A 8 5.35 19.73 -8.12
CA LEU A 8 5.69 19.77 -6.70
C LEU A 8 4.69 18.95 -5.87
N ASP A 9 3.39 19.06 -6.13
CA ASP A 9 2.36 18.28 -5.43
C ASP A 9 2.54 16.77 -5.63
N LYS A 10 2.90 16.34 -6.85
CA LYS A 10 3.23 14.94 -7.14
C LYS A 10 4.46 14.47 -6.38
N LEU A 11 5.51 15.28 -6.33
CA LEU A 11 6.73 14.94 -5.60
C LEU A 11 6.44 14.78 -4.10
N VAL A 12 5.64 15.68 -3.53
CA VAL A 12 5.22 15.60 -2.13
C VAL A 12 4.37 14.35 -1.87
N ALA A 13 3.48 13.99 -2.79
CA ALA A 13 2.67 12.78 -2.66
C ALA A 13 3.52 11.51 -2.70
N GLU A 14 4.51 11.45 -3.59
CA GLU A 14 5.43 10.30 -3.66
C GLU A 14 6.29 10.19 -2.41
N GLU A 15 6.82 11.31 -1.89
CA GLU A 15 7.59 11.33 -0.65
C GLU A 15 6.76 10.81 0.53
N LYS A 16 5.52 11.29 0.68
CA LYS A 16 4.60 10.80 1.73
C LYS A 16 4.35 9.30 1.63
N LYS A 17 4.27 8.77 0.40
CA LYS A 17 4.07 7.36 0.16
C LYS A 17 5.31 6.55 0.55
N LEU A 18 6.52 7.03 0.25
CA LEU A 18 7.78 6.40 0.67
C LEU A 18 7.86 6.34 2.20
N VAL A 19 7.61 7.46 2.88
CA VAL A 19 7.61 7.51 4.34
C VAL A 19 6.59 6.55 4.95
N ALA A 20 5.38 6.47 4.38
CA ALA A 20 4.36 5.50 4.84
C ALA A 20 4.80 4.05 4.69
N ILE A 21 5.54 3.72 3.62
CA ILE A 21 6.11 2.38 3.41
C ILE A 21 7.19 2.09 4.46
N GLU A 22 8.06 3.05 4.76
CA GLU A 22 9.09 2.91 5.79
C GLU A 22 8.47 2.60 7.16
N TYR A 23 7.46 3.36 7.57
CA TYR A 23 6.71 3.09 8.81
C TYR A 23 6.10 1.68 8.85
N GLN A 24 5.53 1.21 7.74
CA GLN A 24 4.96 -0.14 7.68
C GLN A 24 6.04 -1.24 7.73
N ASN A 25 7.20 -1.01 7.11
CA ASN A 25 8.31 -1.95 7.14
C ASN A 25 8.87 -2.13 8.55
N GLU A 26 8.93 -1.07 9.34
CA GLU A 26 9.33 -1.14 10.76
C GLU A 26 8.35 -2.00 11.56
N VAL A 27 7.04 -1.76 11.41
CA VAL A 27 6.00 -2.57 12.07
C VAL A 27 6.07 -4.04 11.65
N TRP A 28 6.40 -4.33 10.39
CA TRP A 28 6.64 -5.70 9.90
C TRP A 28 7.88 -6.36 10.44
N ALA A 29 8.98 -5.62 10.58
CA ALA A 29 10.17 -6.14 11.21
C ALA A 29 9.88 -6.52 12.66
N ASP A 30 9.26 -5.62 13.43
CA ASP A 30 8.96 -5.84 14.85
C ASP A 30 7.94 -6.97 15.05
N GLY A 31 6.84 -6.97 14.30
CA GLY A 31 5.82 -8.02 14.42
C GLY A 31 6.37 -9.42 14.11
N THR A 32 7.26 -9.52 13.11
CA THR A 32 7.92 -10.79 12.80
C THR A 32 8.90 -11.20 13.90
N LEU A 33 9.62 -10.26 14.52
CA LEU A 33 10.53 -10.53 15.65
C LEU A 33 9.77 -11.02 16.90
N GLU A 34 8.56 -10.50 17.12
CA GLU A 34 7.65 -10.96 18.18
C GLU A 34 6.94 -12.29 17.85
N GLY A 35 7.22 -12.87 16.68
CA GLY A 35 6.71 -14.18 16.27
C GLY A 35 5.30 -14.17 15.67
N ILE A 36 4.80 -13.02 15.23
CA ILE A 36 3.50 -12.93 14.56
C ILE A 36 3.66 -13.34 13.10
N GLU A 37 2.83 -14.27 12.64
CA GLU A 37 2.87 -14.76 11.27
C GLU A 37 2.49 -13.65 10.26
N PRO A 38 3.25 -13.49 9.15
CA PRO A 38 2.98 -12.45 8.15
C PRO A 38 1.55 -12.46 7.59
N GLU A 39 0.92 -13.63 7.51
CA GLU A 39 -0.46 -13.79 7.03
C GLU A 39 -1.47 -13.15 7.99
N ILE A 40 -1.31 -13.37 9.31
CA ILE A 40 -2.14 -12.76 10.36
C ILE A 40 -1.98 -11.26 10.31
N MET A 41 -0.73 -10.79 10.19
CA MET A 41 -0.50 -9.37 10.18
C MET A 41 -1.07 -8.71 8.91
N ALA A 42 -0.90 -9.32 7.73
CA ALA A 42 -1.49 -8.84 6.50
C ALA A 42 -3.01 -8.71 6.59
N GLU A 43 -3.70 -9.71 7.15
CA GLU A 43 -5.15 -9.65 7.39
C GLU A 43 -5.54 -8.45 8.26
N ALA A 44 -4.85 -8.26 9.40
CA ALA A 44 -5.10 -7.13 10.30
C ALA A 44 -4.84 -5.76 9.63
N ALA A 45 -3.78 -5.65 8.83
CA ALA A 45 -3.46 -4.44 8.09
C ALA A 45 -4.52 -4.13 7.02
N PHE A 46 -4.98 -5.13 6.27
CA PHE A 46 -6.04 -4.94 5.27
C PHE A 46 -7.37 -4.54 5.92
N ALA A 47 -7.77 -5.19 7.00
CA ALA A 47 -8.97 -4.83 7.73
C ALA A 47 -8.91 -3.37 8.24
N THR A 48 -7.78 -2.98 8.83
CA THR A 48 -7.57 -1.61 9.31
C THR A 48 -7.61 -0.60 8.17
N ALA A 49 -6.90 -0.87 7.07
CA ALA A 49 -6.87 0.02 5.90
C ALA A 49 -8.27 0.21 5.28
N LEU A 50 -9.08 -0.86 5.20
CA LEU A 50 -10.45 -0.78 4.69
C LEU A 50 -11.36 0.05 5.60
N VAL A 51 -11.26 -0.11 6.93
CA VAL A 51 -12.03 0.71 7.88
C VAL A 51 -11.72 2.20 7.70
N GLU A 52 -10.44 2.56 7.62
CA GLU A 52 -10.01 3.94 7.46
C GLU A 52 -10.45 4.52 6.11
N LEU A 53 -10.29 3.76 5.02
CA LEU A 53 -10.68 4.19 3.68
C LEU A 53 -12.20 4.36 3.55
N ILE A 54 -12.99 3.46 4.13
CA ILE A 54 -14.46 3.58 4.14
C ILE A 54 -14.88 4.80 4.96
N ARG A 55 -14.25 5.04 6.11
CA ARG A 55 -14.54 6.21 6.95
C ARG A 55 -14.31 7.51 6.21
N ASP A 56 -13.22 7.61 5.45
CA ASP A 56 -12.79 8.87 4.84
C ASP A 56 -13.35 9.06 3.41
N ASN A 57 -13.63 7.97 2.67
CA ASN A 57 -13.98 8.00 1.24
C ASN A 57 -15.24 7.20 0.87
N GLY A 58 -15.85 6.47 1.81
CA GLY A 58 -17.03 5.64 1.60
C GLY A 58 -16.76 4.29 0.93
N GLU A 59 -17.74 3.38 1.04
CA GLU A 59 -17.64 1.99 0.58
C GLU A 59 -17.38 1.84 -0.92
N VAL A 60 -17.98 2.70 -1.75
CA VAL A 60 -17.80 2.66 -3.21
C VAL A 60 -16.34 2.90 -3.60
N SER A 61 -15.70 3.88 -2.96
CA SER A 61 -14.28 4.21 -3.21
C SER A 61 -13.37 3.07 -2.75
N ALA A 62 -13.68 2.44 -1.61
CA ALA A 62 -12.92 1.30 -1.10
C ALA A 62 -13.02 0.07 -2.03
N LEU A 63 -14.22 -0.25 -2.52
CA LEU A 63 -14.43 -1.33 -3.48
C LEU A 63 -13.68 -1.09 -4.80
N ALA A 64 -13.69 0.14 -5.31
CA ALA A 64 -12.95 0.49 -6.53
C ALA A 64 -11.44 0.27 -6.36
N LEU A 65 -10.87 0.56 -5.19
CA LEU A 65 -9.47 0.27 -4.89
C LEU A 65 -9.20 -1.25 -4.87
N ILE A 66 -10.07 -2.04 -4.24
CA ILE A 66 -9.90 -3.50 -4.16
C ILE A 66 -9.96 -4.14 -5.55
N GLU A 67 -10.88 -3.72 -6.43
CA GLU A 67 -10.92 -4.21 -7.81
C GLU A 67 -9.65 -3.83 -8.57
N ALA A 68 -9.15 -2.60 -8.40
CA ALA A 68 -7.87 -2.20 -9.01
C ALA A 68 -6.69 -3.04 -8.50
N LEU A 69 -6.62 -3.34 -7.21
CA LEU A 69 -5.60 -4.22 -6.64
C LEU A 69 -5.71 -5.65 -7.16
N ARG A 70 -6.93 -6.16 -7.32
CA ARG A 70 -7.19 -7.47 -7.91
C ARG A 70 -6.68 -7.56 -9.35
N GLU A 71 -6.93 -6.56 -10.18
CA GLU A 71 -6.41 -6.50 -11.54
C GLU A 71 -4.86 -6.50 -11.57
N ARG A 72 -4.23 -5.78 -10.64
CA ARG A 72 -2.76 -5.76 -10.49
C ARG A 72 -2.20 -7.11 -10.05
N ILE A 73 -2.89 -7.82 -9.17
CA ILE A 73 -2.56 -9.21 -8.79
C ILE A 73 -2.67 -10.12 -10.01
N ALA A 74 -3.76 -10.04 -10.78
CA ALA A 74 -3.97 -10.84 -11.99
C ALA A 74 -2.91 -10.55 -13.06
N ALA A 75 -2.41 -9.32 -13.13
CA ALA A 75 -1.29 -8.92 -13.98
C ALA A 75 0.08 -9.38 -13.47
N GLY A 76 0.15 -10.00 -12.29
CA GLY A 76 1.39 -10.49 -11.69
C GLY A 76 2.28 -9.38 -11.11
N GLU A 77 1.76 -8.18 -10.87
CA GLU A 77 2.55 -7.02 -10.43
C GLU A 77 3.27 -7.27 -9.10
N PHE A 78 2.67 -8.08 -8.22
CA PHE A 78 3.20 -8.41 -6.89
C PHE A 78 3.99 -9.72 -6.86
N SER A 79 4.14 -10.42 -7.99
CA SER A 79 4.89 -11.67 -8.03
C SER A 79 6.40 -11.40 -7.97
N THR A 80 7.07 -11.96 -6.97
CA THR A 80 8.53 -11.84 -6.77
C THR A 80 9.34 -12.68 -7.77
N ASN A 81 8.70 -13.55 -8.55
CA ASN A 81 9.32 -14.39 -9.58
C ASN A 81 9.41 -13.69 -10.96
N ARG A 82 9.97 -12.48 -11.02
CA ARG A 82 10.42 -11.93 -12.31
C ARG A 82 11.79 -12.55 -12.60
N ILE A 83 11.81 -13.76 -13.19
CA ILE A 83 13.01 -14.26 -13.87
C ILE A 83 13.26 -13.27 -15.00
N LEU A 84 14.27 -12.41 -14.85
CA LEU A 84 14.77 -11.59 -15.95
C LEU A 84 15.13 -12.55 -17.09
N GLN A 85 14.34 -12.55 -18.16
CA GLN A 85 14.71 -13.18 -19.44
C GLN A 85 15.51 -12.20 -20.28
#